data_AF-A0AAW0A599-F1
#
_entry.id   AF-A0AAW0A599-F1
#
_cell.length_a   1.000
_cell.length_b   1.000
_cell.length_c   1.000
_cell.angle_alpha   90.00
_cell.angle_beta   90.00
_cell.angle_gamma   90.00
#
_symmetry.space_group_name_H-M   'P 1'
#
loop_
_entity.id
_entity.type
_entity.pdbx_description
1 polymer ?
#
loop_
_entity_poly.entity_id
_entity_poly.type
_entity_poly.pdbx_seq_one_letter_code
_entity_poly.pdbx_strand_id
1 'polypeptide(L)'
;RLENSDGEGEGDQEEEGDNDDEEKVRLAAHKYVMTQGLWFVQSPKKVLGAIENTSYNEKNRFDNMRTKVQGELRAVLEVLPEELHGDVGKSWLSVQFNKAMDRQRSNTSSRLRNDIGAVFVAHLHPRVGDALDIQDMALRAGYADLIGGRKDDSGKITFHPFDAPALHSDGADRLNVETFLKNKLVMHVAAAVIYGKKKPIKMATNKPCVSGPRCMQQMHNISNSTPGFVACAGALTLWALSMDVELKKKGQQTGINWYSCYESYLRYLLEGLRNRSKPVLALFREWDAELFPDSEMSLGDVRVTNGAAGGDELDAALDAIRNAEVEEEEDVDMDNAGDGETGNGEESGDDQ
;
A
#
# COMPACT_ATOMS: atom_id res chain seq x y z
N ARG A 1 41.92 51.25 -38.35
CA ARG A 1 40.56 50.82 -38.74
C ARG A 1 40.26 49.59 -37.89
N LEU A 2 39.54 49.79 -36.78
CA LEU A 2 38.74 48.87 -35.95
C LEU A 2 39.49 47.66 -35.33
N GLU A 3 39.72 47.50 -34.01
CA GLU A 3 38.84 47.39 -32.81
C GLU A 3 37.90 46.18 -32.76
N ASN A 4 37.94 45.50 -31.59
CA ASN A 4 36.94 44.66 -30.92
C ASN A 4 36.76 43.19 -31.38
N SER A 5 36.45 42.21 -30.52
CA SER A 5 36.36 42.13 -29.04
C SER A 5 36.27 40.65 -28.64
N ASP A 6 36.55 40.41 -27.37
CA ASP A 6 36.29 39.18 -26.62
C ASP A 6 34.83 38.68 -26.75
N GLY A 7 34.69 37.37 -26.57
CA GLY A 7 33.41 36.66 -26.43
C GLY A 7 33.63 35.38 -25.64
N GLU A 8 33.69 35.53 -24.32
CA GLU A 8 33.49 34.45 -23.36
C GLU A 8 32.09 33.84 -23.57
N GLY A 9 32.02 32.51 -23.56
CA GLY A 9 30.78 31.74 -23.58
C GLY A 9 30.89 30.63 -22.56
N GLU A 10 30.77 31.01 -21.28
CA GLU A 10 30.38 30.10 -20.21
C GLU A 10 28.90 29.71 -20.42
N GLY A 11 28.60 28.41 -20.30
CA GLY A 11 27.23 27.91 -20.26
C GLY A 11 27.09 26.58 -20.98
N ASP A 12 27.44 25.48 -20.30
CA ASP A 12 27.02 24.11 -20.63
C ASP A 12 27.41 23.14 -19.48
N GLN A 13 26.95 23.40 -18.25
CA GLN A 13 27.17 22.47 -17.11
C GLN A 13 25.95 22.21 -16.23
N GLU A 14 24.74 22.66 -16.57
CA GLU A 14 23.55 22.46 -15.71
C GLU A 14 22.63 21.30 -16.14
N GLU A 15 22.76 20.71 -17.34
CA GLU A 15 21.80 19.67 -17.79
C GLU A 15 22.13 18.22 -17.32
N GLU A 16 23.36 17.92 -16.90
CA GLU A 16 23.71 16.56 -16.44
C GLU A 16 23.24 16.25 -15.00
N GLY A 17 23.06 17.28 -14.15
CA GLY A 17 22.68 17.12 -12.74
C GLY A 17 21.20 16.79 -12.52
N ASP A 18 20.30 17.46 -13.23
CA ASP A 18 18.85 17.32 -13.05
C ASP A 18 18.36 15.90 -13.38
N ASN A 19 19.01 15.21 -14.33
CA ASN A 19 18.62 13.85 -14.73
C ASN A 19 19.04 12.79 -13.70
N ASP A 20 20.15 13.00 -12.98
CA ASP A 20 20.61 12.08 -11.93
C ASP A 20 19.69 12.15 -10.70
N ASP A 21 19.31 13.36 -10.29
CA ASP A 21 18.42 13.56 -9.14
C ASP A 21 16.99 13.05 -9.42
N GLU A 22 16.46 13.25 -10.63
CA GLU A 22 15.17 12.65 -11.01
C GLU A 22 15.19 11.12 -10.95
N GLU A 23 16.28 10.49 -11.39
CA GLU A 23 16.46 9.04 -11.34
C GLU A 23 16.54 8.54 -9.88
N LYS A 24 17.29 9.23 -9.01
CA LYS A 24 17.34 8.94 -7.57
C LYS A 24 15.97 9.02 -6.92
N VAL A 25 15.21 10.09 -7.20
CA VAL A 25 13.83 10.27 -6.70
C VAL A 25 12.94 9.14 -7.20
N ARG A 26 13.08 8.76 -8.48
CA ARG A 26 12.32 7.65 -9.06
C ARG A 26 12.62 6.33 -8.36
N LEU A 27 13.89 6.03 -8.09
CA LEU A 27 14.29 4.82 -7.37
C LEU A 27 13.80 4.83 -5.92
N ALA A 28 13.89 5.97 -5.22
CA ALA A 28 13.35 6.13 -3.87
C ALA A 28 11.83 5.91 -3.83
N ALA A 29 11.08 6.50 -4.75
CA ALA A 29 9.64 6.33 -4.86
C ALA A 29 9.23 4.88 -5.19
N HIS A 30 10.00 4.20 -6.05
CA HIS A 30 9.79 2.78 -6.29
C HIS A 30 10.01 1.96 -5.02
N LYS A 31 11.11 2.21 -4.30
CA LYS A 31 11.41 1.54 -3.01
C LYS A 31 10.28 1.80 -2.00
N TYR A 32 9.82 3.03 -1.88
CA TYR A 32 8.70 3.42 -1.03
C TYR A 32 7.46 2.56 -1.28
N VAL A 33 7.03 2.42 -2.54
CA VAL A 33 5.83 1.62 -2.90
C VAL A 33 5.98 0.16 -2.52
N MET A 34 7.21 -0.37 -2.53
CA MET A 34 7.47 -1.76 -2.22
C MET A 34 7.66 -2.01 -0.72
N THR A 35 8.26 -1.08 0.03
CA THR A 35 8.69 -1.34 1.41
C THR A 35 7.92 -0.54 2.46
N GLN A 36 7.29 0.57 2.08
CA GLN A 36 6.65 1.51 3.00
C GLN A 36 5.14 1.56 2.81
N GLY A 37 4.65 1.91 1.61
CA GLY A 37 3.22 2.10 1.38
C GLY A 37 2.82 2.35 -0.07
N LEU A 38 1.61 1.92 -0.46
CA LEU A 38 1.12 2.08 -1.83
C LEU A 38 0.73 3.53 -2.16
N TRP A 39 0.14 4.24 -1.20
CA TRP A 39 -0.36 5.61 -1.37
C TRP A 39 0.06 6.47 -0.18
N PHE A 40 0.15 7.77 -0.41
CA PHE A 40 0.28 8.74 0.67
C PHE A 40 -1.02 8.90 1.45
N VAL A 41 -0.96 9.16 2.76
CA VAL A 41 -2.12 9.49 3.61
C VAL A 41 -2.83 10.74 3.08
N GLN A 42 -2.06 11.75 2.68
CA GLN A 42 -2.53 12.97 2.03
C GLN A 42 -1.90 13.14 0.65
N SER A 43 -2.07 14.30 0.02
CA SER A 43 -1.38 14.56 -1.25
C SER A 43 0.14 14.59 -1.04
N PRO A 44 0.95 14.19 -2.04
CA PRO A 44 2.41 14.24 -1.98
C PRO A 44 2.93 15.59 -1.48
N LYS A 45 2.35 16.69 -1.98
CA LYS A 45 2.70 18.06 -1.59
C LYS A 45 2.46 18.33 -0.09
N LYS A 46 1.42 17.76 0.52
CA LYS A 46 1.16 17.93 1.96
C LYS A 46 2.10 17.10 2.82
N VAL A 47 2.46 15.89 2.37
CA VAL A 47 3.37 14.99 3.11
C VAL A 47 4.80 15.51 3.02
N LEU A 48 5.30 15.70 1.80
CA LEU A 48 6.66 16.19 1.54
C LEU A 48 6.81 17.68 1.87
N GLY A 49 5.73 18.44 2.00
CA GLY A 49 5.75 19.83 2.45
C GLY A 49 5.58 19.99 3.96
N ALA A 50 5.42 18.90 4.71
CA ALA A 50 5.26 18.99 6.16
C ALA A 50 6.60 19.37 6.81
N ILE A 51 6.54 20.29 7.78
CA ILE A 51 7.71 20.60 8.62
C ILE A 51 8.00 19.39 9.50
N GLU A 52 9.23 18.89 9.47
CA GLU A 52 9.61 17.74 10.31
C GLU A 52 9.43 18.09 11.80
N ASN A 53 8.70 17.24 12.51
CA ASN A 53 8.56 17.33 13.94
C ASN A 53 9.62 16.46 14.63
N THR A 54 10.65 17.09 15.19
CA THR A 54 11.72 16.41 15.94
C THR A 54 11.23 15.71 17.22
N SER A 55 10.07 16.10 17.75
CA SER A 55 9.42 15.46 18.91
C SER A 55 8.43 14.36 18.52
N TYR A 56 8.40 13.96 17.24
CA TYR A 56 7.51 12.90 16.76
C TYR A 56 7.77 11.57 17.48
N ASN A 57 6.68 10.92 17.89
CA ASN A 57 6.70 9.61 18.52
C ASN A 57 5.94 8.62 17.63
N GLU A 58 6.63 7.56 17.17
CA GLU A 58 6.06 6.51 16.31
C GLU A 58 4.87 5.80 16.95
N LYS A 59 4.78 5.77 18.30
CA LYS A 59 3.62 5.18 19.00
C LYS A 59 2.32 5.89 18.67
N ASN A 60 2.39 7.18 18.39
CA ASN A 60 1.25 8.04 18.15
C ASN A 60 0.95 8.19 16.66
N ARG A 61 1.63 7.41 15.80
CA ARG A 61 1.56 7.52 14.33
C ARG A 61 0.14 7.53 13.81
N PHE A 62 -0.75 6.75 14.40
CA PHE A 62 -2.12 6.55 13.92
C PHE A 62 -3.17 7.37 14.67
N ASP A 63 -2.79 8.14 15.69
CA ASP A 63 -3.71 8.87 16.57
C ASP A 63 -4.51 9.94 15.81
N ASN A 64 -3.88 10.62 14.85
CA ASN A 64 -4.52 11.66 14.05
C ASN A 64 -3.78 11.88 12.73
N MET A 65 -4.41 12.67 11.85
CA MET A 65 -3.86 12.96 10.53
C MET A 65 -2.47 13.62 10.56
N ARG A 66 -2.19 14.48 11.55
CA ARG A 66 -0.88 15.14 11.66
C ARG A 66 0.23 14.15 11.98
N THR A 67 -0.01 13.23 12.91
CA THR A 67 0.98 12.19 13.24
C THR A 67 1.14 11.18 12.11
N LYS A 68 0.07 10.85 11.39
CA LYS A 68 0.14 10.01 10.16
C LYS A 68 1.04 10.65 9.11
N VAL A 69 0.85 11.94 8.81
CA VAL A 69 1.68 12.70 7.87
C VAL A 69 3.16 12.72 8.28
N GLN A 70 3.45 12.87 9.58
CA GLN A 70 4.83 12.84 10.08
C GLN A 70 5.48 11.46 9.96
N GLY A 71 4.76 10.39 10.32
CA GLY A 71 5.24 9.03 10.15
C GLY A 71 5.51 8.69 8.68
N GLU A 72 4.69 9.23 7.78
CA GLU A 72 4.85 9.05 6.35
C GLU A 72 6.02 9.85 5.76
N LEU A 73 6.19 11.12 6.17
CA LEU A 73 7.36 11.91 5.80
C LEU A 73 8.66 11.20 6.21
N ARG A 74 8.72 10.64 7.42
CA ARG A 74 9.88 9.86 7.88
C ARG A 74 10.13 8.62 7.03
N ALA A 75 9.08 7.90 6.63
CA ALA A 75 9.22 6.76 5.73
C ALA A 75 9.73 7.17 4.33
N VAL A 76 9.40 8.39 3.85
CA VAL A 76 10.00 8.93 2.63
C VAL A 76 11.47 9.27 2.83
N LEU A 77 11.82 9.95 3.92
CA LEU A 77 13.22 10.30 4.24
C LEU A 77 14.11 9.06 4.40
N GLU A 78 13.56 7.93 4.87
CA GLU A 78 14.28 6.65 4.98
C GLU A 78 14.71 6.07 3.62
N VAL A 79 13.92 6.32 2.56
CA VAL A 79 14.20 5.78 1.22
C VAL A 79 14.80 6.81 0.26
N LEU A 80 14.67 8.10 0.57
CA LEU A 80 15.22 9.20 -0.20
C LEU A 80 16.70 9.38 0.14
N PRO A 81 17.60 9.49 -0.85
CA PRO A 81 19.01 9.80 -0.60
C PRO A 81 19.18 11.08 0.23
N GLU A 82 20.13 11.06 1.17
CA GLU A 82 20.35 12.17 2.12
C GLU A 82 20.64 13.50 1.41
N GLU A 83 21.34 13.47 0.29
CA GLU A 83 21.62 14.65 -0.54
C GLU A 83 20.35 15.38 -1.03
N LEU A 84 19.23 14.66 -1.17
CA LEU A 84 17.95 15.21 -1.61
C LEU A 84 17.02 15.61 -0.46
N HIS A 85 17.43 15.42 0.81
CA HIS A 85 16.60 15.82 1.95
C HIS A 85 16.38 17.33 2.00
N GLY A 86 17.34 18.13 1.49
CA GLY A 86 17.20 19.59 1.35
C GLY A 86 16.15 20.03 0.32
N ASP A 87 15.70 19.13 -0.55
CA ASP A 87 14.66 19.39 -1.55
C ASP A 87 13.25 19.06 -1.07
N VAL A 88 13.13 18.49 0.14
CA VAL A 88 11.84 18.27 0.79
C VAL A 88 11.11 19.61 0.92
N GLY A 89 9.83 19.63 0.53
CA GLY A 89 9.02 20.84 0.40
C GLY A 89 9.07 21.50 -0.99
N LYS A 90 10.04 21.18 -1.85
CA LYS A 90 10.07 21.67 -3.22
C LYS A 90 9.06 20.93 -4.09
N SER A 91 8.42 21.67 -5.01
CA SER A 91 7.35 21.13 -5.84
C SER A 91 7.83 20.04 -6.80
N TRP A 92 9.04 20.18 -7.35
CA TRP A 92 9.59 19.24 -8.33
C TRP A 92 9.73 17.83 -7.72
N LEU A 93 10.27 17.74 -6.49
CA LEU A 93 10.43 16.49 -5.75
C LEU A 93 9.08 15.80 -5.57
N SER A 94 8.07 16.54 -5.11
CA SER A 94 6.72 16.00 -4.89
C SER A 94 6.07 15.47 -6.16
N VAL A 95 6.26 16.16 -7.28
CA VAL A 95 5.72 15.75 -8.59
C VAL A 95 6.42 14.49 -9.09
N GLN A 96 7.75 14.46 -9.08
CA GLN A 96 8.52 13.33 -9.57
C GLN A 96 8.33 12.09 -8.71
N PHE A 97 8.33 12.24 -7.38
CA PHE A 97 8.09 11.14 -6.46
C PHE A 97 6.69 10.52 -6.69
N ASN A 98 5.65 11.34 -6.80
CA ASN A 98 4.29 10.83 -7.06
C ASN A 98 4.18 10.14 -8.42
N LYS A 99 4.73 10.74 -9.48
CA LYS A 99 4.74 10.14 -10.83
C LYS A 99 5.41 8.77 -10.83
N ALA A 100 6.53 8.64 -10.11
CA ALA A 100 7.24 7.36 -9.96
C ALA A 100 6.44 6.35 -9.12
N MET A 101 5.79 6.78 -8.03
CA MET A 101 4.89 5.92 -7.26
C MET A 101 3.73 5.39 -8.12
N ASP A 102 3.10 6.26 -8.90
CA ASP A 102 1.98 5.91 -9.80
C ASP A 102 2.42 4.86 -10.83
N ARG A 103 3.59 5.07 -11.44
CA ARG A 103 4.19 4.13 -12.38
C ARG A 103 4.47 2.78 -11.72
N GLN A 104 5.04 2.77 -10.52
CA GLN A 104 5.33 1.54 -9.80
C GLN A 104 4.04 0.78 -9.41
N ARG A 105 3.01 1.48 -8.94
CA ARG A 105 1.70 0.86 -8.69
C ARG A 105 1.06 0.28 -9.95
N SER A 106 1.13 1.01 -11.07
CA SER A 106 0.61 0.53 -12.35
C SER A 106 1.34 -0.75 -12.79
N ASN A 107 2.67 -0.77 -12.68
CA ASN A 107 3.48 -1.95 -12.99
C ASN A 107 3.12 -3.14 -12.10
N THR A 108 2.93 -2.91 -10.80
CA THR A 108 2.49 -3.93 -9.84
C THR A 108 1.12 -4.47 -10.20
N SER A 109 0.14 -3.60 -10.41
CA SER A 109 -1.23 -3.95 -10.80
C SER A 109 -1.26 -4.85 -12.04
N SER A 110 -0.60 -4.42 -13.13
CA SER A 110 -0.52 -5.19 -14.36
C SER A 110 0.15 -6.54 -14.15
N ARG A 111 1.24 -6.60 -13.38
CA ARG A 111 1.96 -7.84 -13.09
C ARG A 111 1.09 -8.83 -12.31
N LEU A 112 0.39 -8.37 -11.28
CA LEU A 112 -0.42 -9.23 -10.43
C LEU A 112 -1.55 -9.89 -11.22
N ARG A 113 -2.23 -9.15 -12.10
CA ARG A 113 -3.35 -9.69 -12.87
C ARG A 113 -2.96 -10.40 -14.16
N ASN A 114 -1.94 -9.91 -14.87
CA ASN A 114 -1.61 -10.45 -16.19
C ASN A 114 -0.57 -11.59 -16.12
N ASP A 115 0.35 -11.56 -15.16
CA ASP A 115 1.52 -12.44 -15.19
C ASP A 115 1.51 -13.58 -14.17
N ILE A 116 0.80 -13.43 -13.06
CA ILE A 116 0.82 -14.42 -11.97
C ILE A 116 -0.54 -15.04 -11.66
N GLY A 117 -1.53 -14.91 -12.57
CA GLY A 117 -2.85 -15.49 -12.39
C GLY A 117 -2.82 -17.00 -12.07
N ALA A 118 -1.93 -17.75 -12.71
CA ALA A 118 -1.74 -19.17 -12.42
C ALA A 118 -1.29 -19.47 -10.97
N VAL A 119 -0.60 -18.53 -10.32
CA VAL A 119 -0.17 -18.66 -8.92
C VAL A 119 -1.35 -18.51 -7.98
N PHE A 120 -2.26 -17.57 -8.26
CA PHE A 120 -3.53 -17.46 -7.53
C PHE A 120 -4.30 -18.76 -7.65
N VAL A 121 -4.52 -19.26 -8.87
CA VAL A 121 -5.28 -20.51 -9.08
C VAL A 121 -4.69 -21.71 -8.32
N ALA A 122 -3.37 -21.87 -8.32
CA ALA A 122 -2.70 -22.99 -7.64
C ALA A 122 -2.82 -22.98 -6.11
N HIS A 123 -3.06 -21.81 -5.51
CA HIS A 123 -3.15 -21.62 -4.06
C HIS A 123 -4.55 -21.27 -3.56
N LEU A 124 -5.53 -21.13 -4.45
CA LEU A 124 -6.93 -20.97 -4.11
C LEU A 124 -7.57 -22.34 -3.87
N HIS A 125 -8.60 -22.37 -3.02
CA HIS A 125 -9.34 -23.59 -2.67
C HIS A 125 -9.84 -24.31 -3.94
N PRO A 126 -9.88 -25.66 -4.02
CA PRO A 126 -10.27 -26.42 -5.22
C PRO A 126 -11.62 -26.06 -5.85
N ARG A 127 -12.52 -25.39 -5.10
CA ARG A 127 -13.75 -24.77 -5.64
C ARG A 127 -13.50 -23.70 -6.71
N VAL A 128 -12.26 -23.23 -6.82
CA VAL A 128 -11.77 -22.20 -7.73
C VAL A 128 -11.00 -22.83 -8.92
N GLY A 129 -10.87 -24.16 -8.95
CA GLY A 129 -9.80 -24.85 -9.70
C GLY A 129 -9.98 -25.07 -11.20
N ASP A 130 -11.20 -25.01 -11.76
CA ASP A 130 -11.40 -25.65 -13.09
C ASP A 130 -11.65 -24.69 -14.28
N ALA A 131 -11.82 -23.39 -14.09
CA ALA A 131 -12.05 -22.47 -15.22
C ALA A 131 -11.77 -21.01 -14.89
N LEU A 132 -10.55 -20.65 -14.49
CA LEU A 132 -10.24 -19.27 -14.18
C LEU A 132 -9.35 -18.54 -15.16
N ASP A 133 -9.98 -17.58 -15.82
CA ASP A 133 -9.34 -16.35 -16.22
C ASP A 133 -9.57 -15.30 -15.11
N ILE A 134 -8.52 -14.95 -14.35
CA ILE A 134 -8.58 -13.86 -13.34
C ILE A 134 -8.86 -12.50 -14.01
N GLN A 135 -8.76 -12.42 -15.34
CA GLN A 135 -9.21 -11.25 -16.08
C GLN A 135 -10.75 -11.13 -16.11
N ASP A 136 -11.48 -12.24 -15.98
CA ASP A 136 -12.94 -12.24 -16.00
C ASP A 136 -13.50 -11.59 -14.72
N MET A 137 -14.19 -10.48 -14.90
CA MET A 137 -14.82 -9.72 -13.82
C MET A 137 -15.96 -10.49 -13.15
N ALA A 138 -16.74 -11.27 -13.92
CA ALA A 138 -17.86 -12.04 -13.39
C ALA A 138 -17.39 -13.18 -12.47
N LEU A 139 -16.24 -13.79 -12.78
CA LEU A 139 -15.62 -14.79 -11.92
C LEU A 139 -15.08 -14.17 -10.63
N ARG A 140 -14.51 -12.96 -10.68
CA ARG A 140 -14.01 -12.26 -9.49
C ARG A 140 -15.10 -11.86 -8.50
N ALA A 141 -16.34 -11.67 -8.96
CA ALA A 141 -17.48 -11.51 -8.06
C ALA A 141 -17.67 -12.72 -7.13
N GLY A 142 -17.27 -13.91 -7.59
CA GLY A 142 -17.30 -15.15 -6.84
C GLY A 142 -16.27 -15.25 -5.71
N TYR A 143 -15.31 -14.31 -5.60
CA TYR A 143 -14.29 -14.27 -4.53
C TYR A 143 -14.56 -13.27 -3.44
N ALA A 144 -15.74 -12.66 -3.44
CA ALA A 144 -16.11 -11.70 -2.40
C ALA A 144 -15.88 -12.30 -1.01
N ASP A 145 -16.28 -13.57 -0.78
CA ASP A 145 -16.10 -14.27 0.49
C ASP A 145 -14.62 -14.47 0.88
N LEU A 146 -13.75 -14.78 -0.09
CA LEU A 146 -12.30 -14.96 0.13
C LEU A 146 -11.58 -13.67 0.53
N ILE A 147 -12.10 -12.52 0.10
CA ILE A 147 -11.54 -11.20 0.43
C ILE A 147 -12.27 -10.51 1.59
N GLY A 148 -13.08 -11.25 2.35
CA GLY A 148 -13.75 -10.76 3.56
C GLY A 148 -15.14 -10.17 3.34
N GLY A 149 -15.71 -10.39 2.16
CA GLY A 149 -17.08 -10.04 1.81
C GLY A 149 -18.10 -10.92 2.54
N ARG A 150 -19.04 -10.29 3.22
CA ARG A 150 -20.16 -10.92 3.94
C ARG A 150 -21.44 -10.26 3.47
N LYS A 151 -22.49 -11.06 3.23
CA LYS A 151 -23.82 -10.49 3.02
C LYS A 151 -24.45 -10.23 4.38
N ASP A 152 -24.94 -9.02 4.60
CA ASP A 152 -25.80 -8.70 5.74
C ASP A 152 -27.24 -9.21 5.49
N ASP A 153 -28.12 -8.98 6.47
CA ASP A 153 -29.53 -9.39 6.41
C ASP A 153 -30.30 -8.73 5.25
N SER A 154 -29.80 -7.60 4.73
CA SER A 154 -30.36 -6.91 3.56
C SER A 154 -29.82 -7.45 2.23
N GLY A 155 -28.84 -8.35 2.27
CA GLY A 155 -28.14 -8.88 1.11
C GLY A 155 -27.04 -7.97 0.58
N LYS A 156 -26.76 -6.83 1.24
CA LYS A 156 -25.64 -5.94 0.91
C LYS A 156 -24.34 -6.59 1.36
N ILE A 157 -23.31 -6.48 0.50
CA ILE A 157 -21.99 -7.02 0.82
C ILE A 157 -21.22 -5.98 1.65
N THR A 158 -20.85 -6.35 2.86
CA THR A 158 -19.89 -5.63 3.71
C THR A 158 -18.54 -6.33 3.66
N PHE A 159 -17.46 -5.58 3.83
CA PHE A 159 -16.09 -6.12 3.79
C PHE A 159 -15.38 -5.78 5.09
N HIS A 160 -14.68 -6.76 5.67
CA HIS A 160 -13.86 -6.55 6.85
C HIS A 160 -12.40 -6.94 6.55
N PRO A 161 -11.42 -6.05 6.78
CA PRO A 161 -10.04 -6.24 6.33
C PRO A 161 -9.37 -7.47 6.96
N PHE A 162 -9.72 -7.83 8.20
CA PHE A 162 -9.11 -8.98 8.88
C PHE A 162 -9.86 -10.30 8.70
N ASP A 163 -11.09 -10.28 8.18
CA ASP A 163 -11.94 -11.49 8.09
C ASP A 163 -11.89 -12.06 6.67
N ALA A 164 -10.70 -12.03 6.06
CA ALA A 164 -10.46 -12.43 4.68
C ALA A 164 -9.66 -13.74 4.62
N PRO A 165 -10.29 -14.89 4.29
CA PRO A 165 -9.63 -16.19 4.16
C PRO A 165 -8.35 -16.19 3.32
N ALA A 166 -8.28 -15.34 2.29
CA ALA A 166 -7.10 -15.18 1.44
C ALA A 166 -5.83 -14.68 2.20
N LEU A 167 -5.99 -14.12 3.41
CA LEU A 167 -4.88 -13.68 4.26
C LEU A 167 -4.44 -14.72 5.28
N HIS A 168 -5.25 -15.74 5.54
CA HIS A 168 -5.01 -16.73 6.59
C HIS A 168 -4.43 -18.03 6.02
N SER A 169 -3.35 -18.56 6.62
CA SER A 169 -2.75 -19.82 6.16
C SER A 169 -3.64 -21.06 6.36
N ASP A 170 -4.56 -21.01 7.31
CA ASP A 170 -5.60 -22.02 7.56
C ASP A 170 -6.92 -21.73 6.83
N GLY A 171 -7.00 -20.62 6.09
CA GLY A 171 -8.22 -20.18 5.42
C GLY A 171 -9.32 -19.74 6.40
N ALA A 172 -8.97 -19.32 7.61
CA ALA A 172 -9.92 -18.82 8.59
C ALA A 172 -10.77 -17.66 8.03
N ASP A 173 -12.06 -17.68 8.35
CA ASP A 173 -13.04 -16.69 7.92
C ASP A 173 -13.16 -15.52 8.91
N ARG A 174 -12.38 -15.56 9.99
CA ARG A 174 -12.25 -14.49 10.98
C ARG A 174 -10.78 -14.33 11.34
N LEU A 175 -10.43 -13.18 11.90
CA LEU A 175 -9.09 -12.93 12.41
C LEU A 175 -8.61 -14.06 13.34
N ASN A 176 -7.69 -14.87 12.84
CA ASN A 176 -6.82 -15.74 13.60
C ASN A 176 -5.40 -15.16 13.58
N VAL A 177 -4.96 -14.59 14.69
CA VAL A 177 -3.65 -13.92 14.81
C VAL A 177 -2.47 -14.84 14.51
N GLU A 178 -2.62 -16.15 14.72
CA GLU A 178 -1.56 -17.12 14.47
C GLU A 178 -1.37 -17.44 12.98
N THR A 179 -2.38 -17.19 12.14
CA THR A 179 -2.38 -17.53 10.71
C THR A 179 -2.50 -16.31 9.79
N PHE A 180 -2.85 -15.15 10.35
CA PHE A 180 -3.02 -13.90 9.62
C PHE A 180 -1.74 -13.45 8.90
N LEU A 181 -1.86 -13.09 7.63
CA LEU A 181 -0.79 -12.73 6.69
C LEU A 181 0.25 -13.83 6.43
N LYS A 182 -0.03 -15.08 6.82
CA LYS A 182 0.83 -16.25 6.55
C LYS A 182 0.35 -17.10 5.36
N ASN A 183 -0.77 -16.74 4.73
CA ASN A 183 -1.19 -17.45 3.53
C ASN A 183 -0.09 -17.35 2.45
N LYS A 184 0.31 -18.50 1.87
CA LYS A 184 1.36 -18.55 0.85
C LYS A 184 1.03 -17.62 -0.33
N LEU A 185 -0.24 -17.43 -0.66
CA LEU A 185 -0.66 -16.49 -1.70
C LEU A 185 -0.12 -15.07 -1.45
N VAL A 186 -0.16 -14.59 -0.20
CA VAL A 186 0.33 -13.25 0.17
C VAL A 186 1.83 -13.15 -0.04
N MET A 187 2.60 -14.18 0.33
CA MET A 187 4.05 -14.24 0.07
C MET A 187 4.38 -14.31 -1.42
N HIS A 188 3.54 -14.97 -2.23
CA HIS A 188 3.71 -15.00 -3.68
C HIS A 188 3.44 -13.63 -4.33
N VAL A 189 2.42 -12.91 -3.85
CA VAL A 189 2.17 -11.52 -4.25
C VAL A 189 3.37 -10.65 -3.89
N ALA A 190 3.89 -10.78 -2.68
CA ALA A 190 5.10 -10.09 -2.23
C ALA A 190 6.30 -10.41 -3.14
N ALA A 191 6.54 -11.69 -3.45
CA ALA A 191 7.59 -12.12 -4.35
C ALA A 191 7.42 -11.54 -5.76
N ALA A 192 6.19 -11.46 -6.27
CA ALA A 192 5.91 -10.85 -7.56
C ALA A 192 6.28 -9.36 -7.60
N VAL A 193 6.08 -8.64 -6.50
CA VAL A 193 6.42 -7.21 -6.38
C VAL A 193 7.94 -7.00 -6.49
N ILE A 194 8.74 -7.75 -5.72
CA ILE A 194 10.19 -7.48 -5.60
C ILE A 194 11.08 -8.32 -6.53
N TYR A 195 10.66 -9.53 -6.92
CA TYR A 195 11.41 -10.42 -7.82
C TYR A 195 10.86 -10.48 -9.24
N GLY A 196 9.66 -9.94 -9.48
CA GLY A 196 8.95 -10.07 -10.74
C GLY A 196 8.28 -11.45 -10.88
N LYS A 197 7.66 -11.69 -12.04
CA LYS A 197 6.75 -12.84 -12.25
C LYS A 197 7.35 -14.24 -12.13
N LYS A 198 8.65 -14.41 -12.36
CA LYS A 198 9.28 -15.74 -12.42
C LYS A 198 9.41 -16.41 -11.06
N LYS A 199 9.71 -15.63 -10.01
CA LYS A 199 9.89 -16.15 -8.64
C LYS A 199 8.61 -16.78 -8.08
N PRO A 200 7.44 -16.10 -8.06
CA PRO A 200 6.23 -16.70 -7.50
C PRO A 200 5.80 -17.95 -8.28
N ILE A 201 5.92 -18.00 -9.61
CA ILE A 201 5.63 -19.22 -10.38
C ILE A 201 6.51 -20.40 -9.96
N LYS A 202 7.78 -20.13 -9.64
CA LYS A 202 8.72 -21.15 -9.17
C LYS A 202 8.44 -21.57 -7.73
N MET A 203 8.09 -20.62 -6.85
CA MET A 203 7.63 -20.91 -5.48
C MET A 203 6.42 -21.85 -5.51
N ALA A 204 5.41 -21.54 -6.34
CA ALA A 204 4.20 -22.36 -6.48
C ALA A 204 4.48 -23.78 -7.01
N THR A 205 5.59 -23.98 -7.71
CA THR A 205 6.00 -25.29 -8.26
C THR A 205 7.11 -25.97 -7.47
N ASN A 206 7.49 -25.43 -6.29
CA ASN A 206 8.62 -25.89 -5.47
C ASN A 206 9.93 -26.04 -6.28
N LYS A 207 10.14 -25.17 -7.28
CA LYS A 207 11.34 -25.19 -8.12
C LYS A 207 12.38 -24.17 -7.63
N PRO A 208 13.68 -24.50 -7.69
CA PRO A 208 14.74 -23.55 -7.38
C PRO A 208 14.65 -22.28 -8.24
N CYS A 209 14.71 -21.12 -7.58
CA CYS A 209 14.76 -19.82 -8.23
C CYS A 209 15.97 -19.02 -7.75
N VAL A 210 16.99 -18.93 -8.60
CA VAL A 210 18.04 -17.92 -8.46
C VAL A 210 17.45 -16.57 -8.85
N SER A 211 17.60 -15.57 -7.98
CA SER A 211 17.24 -14.18 -8.29
C SER A 211 18.12 -13.68 -9.43
N GLY A 212 17.51 -13.17 -10.50
CA GLY A 212 18.27 -12.58 -11.60
C GLY A 212 18.90 -11.25 -11.19
N PRO A 213 20.07 -10.87 -11.74
CA PRO A 213 20.91 -9.73 -11.31
C PRO A 213 20.29 -8.33 -11.41
N ARG A 214 18.99 -8.21 -11.76
CA ARG A 214 18.27 -6.94 -11.94
C ARG A 214 16.84 -6.98 -11.39
N CYS A 215 16.57 -7.79 -10.37
CA CYS A 215 15.28 -7.71 -9.70
C CYS A 215 15.22 -6.46 -8.81
N MET A 216 13.99 -6.00 -8.49
CA MET A 216 13.79 -4.82 -7.63
C MET A 216 14.39 -5.05 -6.23
N GLN A 217 14.35 -6.29 -5.74
CA GLN A 217 15.02 -6.67 -4.48
C GLN A 217 16.50 -6.28 -4.47
N GLN A 218 17.26 -6.61 -5.52
CA GLN A 218 18.67 -6.26 -5.63
C GLN A 218 18.88 -4.77 -5.89
N MET A 219 18.09 -4.19 -6.80
CA MET A 219 18.20 -2.76 -7.15
C MET A 219 18.00 -1.84 -5.95
N HIS A 220 17.18 -2.24 -4.98
CA HIS A 220 16.84 -1.43 -3.81
C HIS A 220 17.46 -1.95 -2.50
N ASN A 221 18.32 -2.97 -2.59
CA ASN A 221 18.95 -3.64 -1.46
C ASN A 221 17.94 -4.05 -0.37
N ILE A 222 16.86 -4.72 -0.77
CA ILE A 222 15.83 -5.22 0.15
C ILE A 222 16.30 -6.59 0.66
N SER A 223 16.73 -6.67 1.91
CA SER A 223 17.28 -7.88 2.51
C SER A 223 16.33 -8.61 3.44
N ASN A 224 15.26 -7.96 3.87
CA ASN A 224 14.33 -8.50 4.85
C ASN A 224 12.95 -7.86 4.67
N SER A 225 11.98 -8.48 5.31
CA SER A 225 10.61 -8.01 5.32
C SER A 225 10.48 -6.80 6.25
N THR A 226 9.68 -5.82 5.83
CA THR A 226 9.31 -4.65 6.63
C THR A 226 7.80 -4.67 6.89
N PRO A 227 7.29 -3.97 7.92
CA PRO A 227 5.85 -3.84 8.15
C PRO A 227 5.09 -3.31 6.95
N GLY A 228 5.62 -2.28 6.30
CA GLY A 228 5.03 -1.71 5.08
C GLY A 228 4.96 -2.73 3.94
N PHE A 229 6.02 -3.51 3.72
CA PHE A 229 6.05 -4.53 2.68
C PHE A 229 4.98 -5.61 2.89
N VAL A 230 4.88 -6.15 4.11
CA VAL A 230 3.90 -7.19 4.46
C VAL A 230 2.46 -6.64 4.39
N ALA A 231 2.22 -5.43 4.89
CA ALA A 231 0.92 -4.75 4.80
C ALA A 231 0.49 -4.50 3.34
N CYS A 232 1.41 -4.01 2.50
CA CYS A 232 1.17 -3.80 1.07
C CYS A 232 0.82 -5.12 0.38
N ALA A 233 1.55 -6.20 0.66
CA ALA A 233 1.27 -7.50 0.06
C ALA A 233 -0.12 -8.04 0.45
N GLY A 234 -0.54 -7.88 1.71
CA GLY A 234 -1.89 -8.23 2.15
C GLY A 234 -2.96 -7.46 1.38
N ALA A 235 -2.85 -6.12 1.33
CA ALA A 235 -3.81 -5.28 0.60
C ALA A 235 -3.84 -5.59 -0.92
N LEU A 236 -2.67 -5.79 -1.54
CA LEU A 236 -2.56 -6.18 -2.95
C LEU A 236 -3.16 -7.54 -3.24
N THR A 237 -3.06 -8.50 -2.30
CA THR A 237 -3.66 -9.83 -2.45
C THR A 237 -5.18 -9.72 -2.55
N LEU A 238 -5.79 -8.96 -1.65
CA LEU A 238 -7.24 -8.73 -1.68
C LEU A 238 -7.67 -7.96 -2.93
N TRP A 239 -6.97 -6.88 -3.27
CA TRP A 239 -7.27 -6.10 -4.47
C TRP A 239 -7.15 -6.96 -5.74
N ALA A 240 -6.13 -7.82 -5.85
CA ALA A 240 -5.92 -8.63 -7.04
C ALA A 240 -7.08 -9.61 -7.29
N LEU A 241 -7.67 -10.14 -6.21
CA LEU A 241 -8.85 -11.02 -6.23
C LEU A 241 -10.18 -10.26 -6.40
N SER A 242 -10.20 -8.95 -6.10
CA SER A 242 -11.40 -8.12 -6.19
C SER A 242 -11.85 -7.81 -7.62
N MET A 243 -13.09 -7.33 -7.75
CA MET A 243 -13.64 -6.85 -9.02
C MET A 243 -13.06 -5.51 -9.48
N ASP A 244 -12.33 -4.77 -8.63
CA ASP A 244 -11.87 -3.41 -8.96
C ASP A 244 -10.82 -3.41 -10.05
N VAL A 245 -11.08 -2.83 -11.22
CA VAL A 245 -10.14 -2.87 -12.36
C VAL A 245 -8.83 -2.13 -12.06
N GLU A 246 -8.89 -1.00 -11.36
CA GLU A 246 -7.72 -0.16 -11.08
C GLU A 246 -7.27 -0.26 -9.62
N LEU A 247 -5.96 -0.22 -9.40
CA LEU A 247 -5.36 -0.12 -8.07
C LEU A 247 -5.40 1.34 -7.58
N LYS A 248 -6.53 1.73 -6.99
CA LYS A 248 -6.78 3.05 -6.37
C LYS A 248 -6.99 2.91 -4.87
N LYS A 249 -6.96 4.02 -4.13
CA LYS A 249 -7.19 4.04 -2.67
C LYS A 249 -8.55 3.43 -2.30
N LYS A 250 -9.59 3.76 -3.05
CA LYS A 250 -10.93 3.19 -2.93
C LYS A 250 -11.30 2.47 -4.22
N GLY A 251 -11.78 1.24 -4.09
CA GLY A 251 -12.28 0.44 -5.18
C GLY A 251 -13.51 1.07 -5.82
N GLN A 252 -13.52 1.19 -7.15
CA GLN A 252 -14.67 1.76 -7.87
C GLN A 252 -15.87 0.80 -7.89
N GLN A 253 -15.63 -0.50 -7.99
CA GLN A 253 -16.67 -1.53 -8.11
C GLN A 253 -17.06 -2.10 -6.75
N THR A 254 -16.07 -2.37 -5.89
CA THR A 254 -16.34 -2.97 -4.58
C THR A 254 -16.64 -1.93 -3.50
N GLY A 255 -16.23 -0.67 -3.72
CA GLY A 255 -16.28 0.38 -2.71
C GLY A 255 -15.24 0.22 -1.59
N ILE A 256 -14.42 -0.83 -1.60
CA ILE A 256 -13.45 -1.14 -0.54
C ILE A 256 -12.39 -0.04 -0.46
N ASN A 257 -12.12 0.46 0.74
CA ASN A 257 -11.02 1.38 0.97
C ASN A 257 -9.71 0.60 1.16
N TRP A 258 -9.05 0.27 0.04
CA TRP A 258 -7.76 -0.44 0.02
C TRP A 258 -6.65 0.27 0.80
N TYR A 259 -6.70 1.61 0.89
CA TYR A 259 -5.80 2.36 1.76
C TYR A 259 -6.04 2.04 3.24
N SER A 260 -7.30 2.02 3.68
CA SER A 260 -7.65 1.64 5.06
C SER A 260 -7.29 0.19 5.38
N CYS A 261 -7.44 -0.74 4.43
CA CYS A 261 -6.97 -2.12 4.62
C CYS A 261 -5.45 -2.16 4.86
N TYR A 262 -4.67 -1.49 4.00
CA TYR A 262 -3.22 -1.37 4.16
C TYR A 262 -2.86 -0.74 5.52
N GLU A 263 -3.51 0.37 5.88
CA GLU A 263 -3.21 1.10 7.12
C GLU A 263 -3.51 0.24 8.35
N SER A 264 -4.62 -0.51 8.33
CA SER A 264 -5.00 -1.42 9.41
C SER A 264 -3.97 -2.54 9.59
N TYR A 265 -3.46 -3.12 8.50
CA TYR A 265 -2.41 -4.13 8.57
C TYR A 265 -1.08 -3.54 9.06
N LEU A 266 -0.72 -2.35 8.58
CA LEU A 266 0.49 -1.67 9.03
C LEU A 266 0.42 -1.37 10.52
N ARG A 267 -0.71 -0.87 11.02
CA ARG A 267 -0.95 -0.62 12.44
C ARG A 267 -0.82 -1.90 13.26
N TYR A 268 -1.47 -2.99 12.83
CA TYR A 268 -1.35 -4.30 13.47
C TYR A 268 0.11 -4.76 13.59
N LEU A 269 0.87 -4.67 12.49
CA LEU A 269 2.27 -5.12 12.45
C LEU A 269 3.17 -4.24 13.33
N LEU A 270 3.02 -2.91 13.26
CA LEU A 270 3.84 -1.98 14.06
C LEU A 270 3.53 -2.09 15.56
N GLU A 271 2.27 -2.23 15.94
CA GLU A 271 1.86 -2.47 17.33
C GLU A 271 2.39 -3.82 17.82
N GLY A 272 2.25 -4.88 17.03
CA GLY A 272 2.74 -6.21 17.38
C GLY A 272 4.27 -6.26 17.53
N LEU A 273 5.03 -5.56 16.68
CA LEU A 273 6.48 -5.44 16.83
C LEU A 273 6.86 -4.69 18.10
N ARG A 274 6.21 -3.55 18.36
CA ARG A 274 6.42 -2.74 19.56
C ARG A 274 6.14 -3.51 20.84
N ASN A 275 5.07 -4.29 20.87
CA ASN A 275 4.66 -5.09 22.03
C ASN A 275 5.31 -6.48 22.08
N ARG A 276 6.24 -6.77 21.16
CA ARG A 276 6.92 -8.08 21.05
C ARG A 276 5.93 -9.25 20.98
N SER A 277 4.83 -9.04 20.25
CA SER A 277 3.79 -10.04 20.01
C SER A 277 4.38 -11.28 19.34
N LYS A 278 4.25 -12.45 19.97
CA LYS A 278 4.80 -13.72 19.46
C LYS A 278 4.29 -14.05 18.05
N PRO A 279 2.97 -13.93 17.75
CA PRO A 279 2.47 -14.16 16.39
C PRO A 279 3.13 -13.26 15.34
N VAL A 280 3.30 -11.96 15.63
CA VAL A 280 3.90 -10.99 14.69
C VAL A 280 5.40 -11.24 14.50
N LEU A 281 6.14 -11.53 15.57
CA LEU A 281 7.57 -11.90 15.43
C LEU A 281 7.74 -13.19 14.64
N ALA A 282 6.88 -14.20 14.87
CA ALA A 282 6.89 -15.44 14.10
C ALA A 282 6.55 -15.22 12.63
N LEU A 283 5.59 -14.33 12.33
CA LEU A 283 5.26 -13.91 10.98
C LEU A 283 6.49 -13.37 10.23
N PHE A 284 7.24 -12.43 10.81
CA PHE A 284 8.44 -11.88 10.17
C PHE A 284 9.52 -12.93 9.93
N ARG A 285 9.76 -13.84 10.88
CA ARG A 285 10.72 -14.96 10.65
C ARG A 285 10.29 -15.85 9.50
N GLU A 286 9.01 -16.17 9.40
CA GLU A 286 8.48 -17.01 8.33
C GLU A 286 8.60 -16.33 6.96
N TRP A 287 8.26 -15.05 6.90
CA TRP A 287 8.43 -14.23 5.70
C TRP A 287 9.89 -14.13 5.26
N ASP A 288 10.80 -13.89 6.19
CA ASP A 288 12.23 -13.78 5.90
C ASP A 288 12.82 -15.12 5.46
N ALA A 289 12.45 -16.23 6.10
CA ALA A 289 12.87 -17.56 5.68
C ALA A 289 12.38 -17.91 4.27
N GLU A 290 11.17 -17.49 3.89
CA GLU A 290 10.59 -17.80 2.59
C GLU A 290 11.15 -16.89 1.47
N LEU A 291 11.23 -15.59 1.71
CA LEU A 291 11.57 -14.60 0.69
C LEU A 291 13.05 -14.26 0.66
N PHE A 292 13.72 -14.27 1.81
CA PHE A 292 15.11 -13.82 1.99
C PHE A 292 15.96 -14.89 2.71
N PRO A 293 16.04 -16.14 2.20
CA PRO A 293 16.68 -17.26 2.90
C PRO A 293 18.18 -17.05 3.16
N ASP A 294 18.82 -16.14 2.42
CA ASP A 294 20.25 -15.81 2.55
C ASP A 294 20.50 -14.58 3.44
N SER A 295 19.45 -14.00 4.04
CA SER A 295 19.58 -12.83 4.90
C SER A 295 19.94 -13.21 6.33
N GLU A 296 20.93 -12.52 6.89
CA GLU A 296 21.33 -12.67 8.29
C GLU A 296 20.46 -11.83 9.26
N MET A 297 19.59 -10.96 8.73
CA MET A 297 18.80 -10.02 9.52
C MET A 297 17.31 -10.29 9.37
N SER A 298 16.65 -10.60 10.48
CA SER A 298 15.18 -10.66 10.57
C SER A 298 14.66 -9.75 11.67
N LEU A 299 13.54 -9.05 11.40
CA LEU A 299 12.81 -8.32 12.43
C LEU A 299 12.25 -9.25 13.52
N GLY A 300 12.09 -10.53 13.22
CA GLY A 300 11.71 -11.54 14.20
C GLY A 300 12.85 -11.93 15.16
N ASP A 301 14.11 -11.62 14.83
CA ASP A 301 15.28 -12.10 15.57
C ASP A 301 15.89 -11.08 16.53
N VAL A 302 15.22 -9.96 16.78
CA VAL A 302 15.63 -8.96 17.77
C VAL A 302 15.75 -9.59 19.17
N ARG A 303 16.93 -10.13 19.47
CA ARG A 303 17.40 -10.50 20.81
C ARG A 303 17.94 -9.22 21.44
N VAL A 304 17.40 -8.82 22.60
CA VAL A 304 18.13 -8.42 23.83
C VAL A 304 17.22 -7.66 24.84
N THR A 305 17.37 -8.11 26.09
CA THR A 305 16.98 -7.60 27.43
C THR A 305 15.52 -7.28 27.79
N ASN A 306 15.27 -7.55 29.07
CA ASN A 306 14.02 -7.60 29.84
C ASN A 306 13.00 -6.49 29.56
N GLY A 307 11.74 -6.90 29.52
CA GLY A 307 10.56 -6.03 29.56
C GLY A 307 9.32 -6.87 29.30
N ALA A 308 8.66 -7.29 30.39
CA ALA A 308 7.43 -8.06 30.37
C ALA A 308 6.20 -7.17 30.09
N ALA A 309 5.13 -7.82 29.61
CA ALA A 309 3.76 -7.34 29.40
C ALA A 309 3.52 -6.47 28.14
N GLY A 310 2.71 -7.00 27.22
CA GLY A 310 2.25 -6.28 26.01
C GLY A 310 1.09 -6.95 25.25
N GLY A 311 0.46 -7.99 25.81
CA GLY A 311 -0.70 -8.65 25.18
C GLY A 311 -1.93 -7.75 25.17
N ASP A 312 -2.26 -7.19 26.33
CA ASP A 312 -3.48 -6.40 26.55
C ASP A 312 -3.55 -5.14 25.66
N GLU A 313 -2.42 -4.52 25.31
CA GLU A 313 -2.36 -3.33 24.46
C GLU A 313 -2.56 -3.68 22.97
N LEU A 314 -2.13 -4.87 22.53
CA LEU A 314 -2.40 -5.36 21.17
C LEU A 314 -3.88 -5.73 21.02
N ASP A 315 -4.47 -6.40 22.01
CA ASP A 315 -5.88 -6.79 21.98
C ASP A 315 -6.78 -5.54 21.99
N ALA A 316 -6.47 -4.53 22.82
CA ALA A 316 -7.17 -3.25 22.80
C ALA A 316 -7.01 -2.50 21.46
N ALA A 317 -5.83 -2.56 20.83
CA ALA A 317 -5.63 -1.96 19.51
C ALA A 317 -6.41 -2.69 18.41
N LEU A 318 -6.47 -4.03 18.47
CA LEU A 318 -7.27 -4.85 17.57
C LEU A 318 -8.77 -4.58 17.73
N ASP A 319 -9.26 -4.47 18.96
CA ASP A 319 -10.65 -4.12 19.25
C ASP A 319 -10.99 -2.69 18.78
N ALA A 320 -10.07 -1.73 18.96
CA ALA A 320 -10.24 -0.38 18.45
C ALA A 320 -10.31 -0.34 16.92
N ILE A 321 -9.52 -1.15 16.22
CA ILE A 321 -9.59 -1.26 14.75
C ILE A 321 -10.91 -1.89 14.32
N ARG A 322 -11.36 -2.94 15.01
CA ARG A 322 -12.65 -3.60 14.73
C ARG A 322 -13.84 -2.64 14.93
N ASN A 323 -13.77 -1.74 15.91
CA ASN A 323 -14.87 -0.84 16.25
C ASN A 323 -14.87 0.49 15.47
N ALA A 324 -13.72 0.94 14.96
CA ALA A 324 -13.60 2.22 14.25
C ALA A 324 -14.29 2.25 12.86
N GLU A 325 -14.67 1.09 12.31
CA GLU A 325 -15.29 1.01 10.96
C GLU A 325 -16.82 1.18 10.97
N VAL A 326 -17.45 1.40 12.14
CA VAL A 326 -18.91 1.58 12.27
C VAL A 326 -19.34 3.06 12.26
N GLU A 327 -18.43 4.03 12.48
CA GLU A 327 -18.80 5.42 12.77
C GLU A 327 -18.56 6.47 11.65
N GLU A 328 -18.17 6.09 10.42
CA GLU A 328 -18.01 7.07 9.31
C GLU A 328 -19.25 7.19 8.40
N GLU A 329 -20.44 7.46 8.96
CA GLU A 329 -21.57 8.05 8.21
C GLU A 329 -22.38 8.98 9.14
N GLU A 330 -21.95 10.23 9.31
CA GLU A 330 -22.82 11.40 9.53
C GLU A 330 -21.95 12.67 9.55
N ASP A 331 -22.03 13.46 8.46
CA ASP A 331 -21.95 14.93 8.47
C ASP A 331 -21.60 15.45 7.06
N VAL A 332 -22.64 15.80 6.28
CA VAL A 332 -22.70 17.11 5.61
C VAL A 332 -24.18 17.51 5.48
N ASP A 333 -24.71 18.15 6.53
CA ASP A 333 -25.71 19.19 6.33
C ASP A 333 -24.97 20.48 5.94
N MET A 334 -25.27 21.01 4.75
CA MET A 334 -25.05 22.42 4.45
C MET A 334 -26.12 22.94 3.48
N ASP A 335 -27.11 23.59 4.09
CA ASP A 335 -27.64 24.91 3.72
C ASP A 335 -27.88 25.22 2.24
N ASN A 336 -29.16 25.15 1.83
CA ASN A 336 -29.66 25.89 0.68
C ASN A 336 -30.84 26.79 1.08
N ALA A 337 -30.51 27.93 1.67
CA ALA A 337 -31.27 29.17 1.53
C ALA A 337 -30.56 29.99 0.44
N GLY A 338 -31.17 30.66 -0.53
CA GLY A 338 -32.55 31.03 -0.78
C GLY A 338 -32.44 32.26 -1.69
N ASP A 339 -33.17 32.28 -2.80
CA ASP A 339 -33.45 33.46 -3.63
C ASP A 339 -34.58 33.02 -4.57
N GLY A 340 -35.73 33.66 -4.67
CA GLY A 340 -36.06 35.05 -4.47
C GLY A 340 -37.06 35.38 -5.58
N GLU A 341 -38.34 35.20 -5.28
CA GLU A 341 -39.49 35.60 -6.12
C GLU A 341 -39.35 37.06 -6.59
N THR A 342 -39.55 37.29 -7.89
CA THR A 342 -40.30 38.46 -8.37
C THR A 342 -41.17 38.05 -9.54
N GLY A 343 -42.48 38.20 -9.35
CA GLY A 343 -43.50 37.90 -10.34
C GLY A 343 -43.91 39.08 -11.20
N ASN A 344 -44.97 38.79 -11.97
CA ASN A 344 -45.90 39.64 -12.72
C ASN A 344 -45.63 39.92 -14.20
N GLY A 345 -46.65 39.56 -14.99
CA GLY A 345 -46.89 39.93 -16.38
C GLY A 345 -48.00 39.06 -16.98
N GLU A 346 -49.24 39.30 -16.56
CA GLU A 346 -50.44 38.93 -17.33
C GLU A 346 -50.36 39.58 -18.72
N GLU A 347 -50.75 38.87 -19.80
CA GLU A 347 -51.65 39.41 -20.83
C GLU A 347 -51.96 38.37 -21.92
N SER A 348 -53.26 38.30 -22.27
CA SER A 348 -53.87 37.97 -23.59
C SER A 348 -53.38 36.71 -24.33
N GLY A 349 -54.23 35.76 -24.72
CA GLY A 349 -55.44 35.98 -25.51
C GLY A 349 -55.23 35.41 -26.92
N ASP A 350 -56.22 34.62 -27.34
CA ASP A 350 -56.60 34.28 -28.71
C ASP A 350 -55.77 33.34 -29.61
N ASP A 351 -56.52 32.32 -30.05
CA ASP A 351 -56.72 31.83 -31.41
C ASP A 351 -55.77 30.83 -32.10
N GLN A 352 -56.46 29.74 -32.50
CA GLN A 352 -56.25 28.75 -33.58
C GLN A 352 -55.43 27.49 -33.31
#